data_AF-A0A7K9UCI0-F1
#
_entry.id   AF-A0A7K9UCI0-F1
#
_cell.length_a   1.000
_cell.length_b   1.000
_cell.length_c   1.000
_cell.angle_alpha   90.00
_cell.angle_beta   90.00
_cell.angle_gamma   90.00
#
_symmetry.space_group_name_H-M   'P 1'
#
loop_
_entity.id
_entity.type
_entity.pdbx_description
1 polymer ?
#
loop_
_entity_poly.entity_id
_entity_poly.type
_entity_poly.pdbx_seq_one_letter_code
_entity_poly.pdbx_strand_id
1 'polypeptide(L)'
;CQDTEAHDCRCRQGYSCVDSACLYCVKLPECAEGQELVRLGSLDFTFKCKPCEIGTYSNAKNGWCRNWTNCESSGFLTIKQGNSTHNTVC
;
A
#
# COMPACT_ATOMS: atom_id res chain seq x y z
N CYS A 1 20.36 0.29 15.10
CA CYS A 1 19.91 1.35 16.02
C CYS A 1 21.04 1.53 17.00
N GLN A 2 21.62 2.72 17.13
CA GLN A 2 22.91 2.86 17.84
C GLN A 2 22.81 2.25 19.24
N ASP A 3 23.67 1.24 19.46
CA ASP A 3 23.78 0.34 20.60
C ASP A 3 22.85 -0.89 20.71
N THR A 4 23.53 -2.04 20.86
CA THR A 4 23.09 -3.36 21.38
C THR A 4 22.14 -4.24 20.56
N GLU A 5 22.69 -5.41 20.18
CA GLU A 5 22.08 -6.75 20.03
C GLU A 5 20.54 -6.88 20.13
N ALA A 6 19.82 -6.21 19.26
CA ALA A 6 18.44 -6.56 18.94
C ALA A 6 18.36 -6.77 17.44
N HIS A 7 18.26 -8.04 17.03
CA HIS A 7 18.06 -8.52 15.65
C HIS A 7 16.73 -8.05 15.02
N ASP A 8 16.08 -7.03 15.61
CA ASP A 8 14.70 -6.63 15.39
C ASP A 8 14.58 -5.09 15.57
N CYS A 9 15.42 -4.33 14.87
CA CYS A 9 15.20 -2.89 14.72
C CYS A 9 13.92 -2.68 13.90
N ARG A 10 12.77 -2.49 14.56
CA ARG A 10 11.50 -2.11 13.93
C ARG A 10 11.31 -0.61 14.02
N CYS A 11 10.97 0.02 12.90
CA CYS A 11 10.52 1.41 12.91
C CYS A 11 9.16 1.54 13.62
N ARG A 12 8.92 2.70 14.23
CA ARG A 12 7.62 3.01 14.87
C ARG A 12 6.51 3.01 13.81
N GLN A 13 5.26 2.78 14.21
CA GLN A 13 4.12 2.76 13.30
C GLN A 13 4.05 4.07 12.48
N GLY A 14 3.91 3.96 11.15
CA GLY A 14 3.99 5.09 10.23
C GLY A 14 5.40 5.45 9.74
N TYR A 15 6.43 4.71 10.17
CA TYR A 15 7.81 4.83 9.69
C TYR A 15 8.27 3.50 9.09
N SER A 16 9.19 3.56 8.13
CA SER A 16 9.76 2.38 7.49
C SER A 16 11.24 2.56 7.19
N CYS A 17 11.96 1.43 7.14
CA CYS A 17 13.39 1.39 6.83
C CYS A 17 13.61 1.75 5.35
N VAL A 18 14.57 2.64 5.08
CA VAL A 18 14.98 2.97 3.70
C VAL A 18 16.16 2.16 3.19
N ASP A 19 16.81 1.40 4.06
CA ASP A 19 17.95 0.59 3.72
C ASP A 19 17.86 -0.78 4.39
N SER A 20 18.58 -1.75 3.82
CA SER A 20 18.70 -3.12 4.33
C SER A 20 19.22 -3.18 5.78
N ALA A 21 20.09 -2.26 6.19
CA ALA A 21 20.58 -2.15 7.56
C ALA A 21 19.60 -1.44 8.50
N CYS A 22 18.47 -0.91 8.00
CA CYS A 22 17.49 -0.09 8.73
C CYS A 22 18.14 0.96 9.65
N LEU A 23 19.24 1.57 9.17
CA LEU A 23 19.96 2.61 9.91
C LEU A 23 19.10 3.87 10.07
N TYR A 24 18.23 4.13 9.09
CA TYR A 24 17.35 5.28 9.04
C TYR A 24 15.90 4.85 8.86
N CYS A 25 15.03 5.33 9.77
CA CYS A 25 13.59 5.21 9.65
C CYS A 25 13.05 6.51 9.04
N VAL A 26 12.38 6.40 7.89
CA VAL A 26 11.70 7.56 7.29
C VAL A 26 10.20 7.48 7.55
N LYS A 27 9.59 8.66 7.70
CA LYS A 27 8.14 8.76 7.82
C LYS A 27 7.51 8.39 6.47
N LEU A 28 6.55 7.49 6.51
CA LEU A 28 5.79 7.11 5.32
C LEU A 28 4.85 8.27 4.95
N PRO A 29 4.72 8.61 3.65
CA PRO A 29 3.71 9.56 3.21
C PRO A 29 2.31 9.00 3.46
N GLU A 30 1.36 9.88 3.77
CA GLU A 30 -0.04 9.51 3.93
C GLU A 30 -0.73 9.47 2.56
N CYS A 31 -0.94 8.27 2.03
CA CYS A 31 -1.63 8.06 0.76
C CYS A 31 -3.13 8.22 0.94
N ALA A 32 -3.76 8.96 0.03
CA ALA A 32 -5.20 9.13 0.01
C ALA A 32 -5.91 7.84 -0.44
N GLU A 33 -7.24 7.84 -0.34
CA GLU A 33 -8.06 6.79 -0.95
C GLU A 33 -7.77 6.71 -2.45
N GLY A 34 -7.74 5.48 -2.98
CA GLY A 34 -7.35 5.18 -4.34
C GLY A 34 -5.87 5.37 -4.67
N GLN A 35 -5.05 5.51 -3.64
CA GLN A 35 -3.61 5.40 -3.73
C GLN A 35 -3.12 4.29 -2.82
N GLU A 36 -1.99 3.70 -3.20
CA GLU A 36 -1.25 2.76 -2.38
C GLU A 36 0.18 3.23 -2.16
N LEU A 37 0.73 2.84 -1.01
CA LEU A 37 2.11 3.07 -0.68
C LEU A 37 2.99 2.01 -1.37
N VAL A 38 3.77 2.43 -2.35
CA VAL A 38 4.73 1.57 -3.04
C VAL A 38 6.15 1.80 -2.52
N ARG A 39 6.88 0.70 -2.32
CA ARG A 39 8.31 0.71 -2.04
C ARG A 39 9.07 0.56 -3.36
N LEU A 40 9.83 1.60 -3.72
CA LEU A 40 10.63 1.66 -4.93
C LEU A 40 12.12 1.55 -4.58
N GLY A 41 12.89 0.89 -5.43
CA GLY A 41 14.33 0.70 -5.23
C GLY A 41 14.68 -0.62 -4.56
N SER A 42 15.88 -1.12 -4.89
CA SER A 42 16.36 -2.45 -4.48
C SER A 42 17.37 -2.39 -3.33
N LEU A 43 18.15 -1.31 -3.27
CA LEU A 43 19.16 -1.04 -2.23
C LEU A 43 18.67 0.14 -1.37
N ASP A 44 18.35 1.27 -2.03
CA ASP A 44 17.68 2.41 -1.40
C ASP A 44 16.17 2.34 -1.62
N PHE A 45 15.44 1.98 -0.55
CA PHE A 45 13.99 1.95 -0.55
C PHE A 45 13.41 3.36 -0.42
N THR A 46 12.70 3.83 -1.44
CA THR A 46 11.91 5.05 -1.43
C THR A 46 10.42 4.72 -1.38
N PHE A 47 9.69 5.36 -0.47
CA PHE A 47 8.24 5.18 -0.36
C PHE A 47 7.51 6.30 -1.09
N LYS A 48 6.60 5.95 -2.00
CA LYS A 48 5.77 6.91 -2.74
C LYS A 48 4.33 6.42 -2.80
N CYS A 49 3.39 7.36 -2.89
CA CYS A 49 1.98 7.04 -3.14
C CYS A 49 1.77 6.94 -4.66
N LYS A 50 1.37 5.76 -5.12
CA LYS A 50 0.98 5.52 -6.52
C LYS A 50 -0.55 5.37 -6.58
N PRO A 51 -1.24 5.92 -7.58
CA PRO A 51 -2.67 5.65 -7.77
C PRO A 51 -2.90 4.17 -8.10
N CYS A 52 -4.03 3.63 -7.64
CA CYS A 52 -4.46 2.28 -7.98
C CYS A 52 -4.64 2.11 -9.49
N GLU A 53 -4.17 0.99 -10.02
CA GLU A 53 -4.34 0.66 -11.43
C GLU A 53 -5.80 0.27 -11.72
N ILE A 54 -6.21 0.41 -12.97
CA ILE A 54 -7.55 0.03 -13.43
C ILE A 54 -7.75 -1.47 -13.17
N GLY A 55 -8.84 -1.83 -12.47
CA GLY A 55 -9.05 -3.18 -11.96
C GLY A 55 -8.77 -3.33 -10.47
N THR A 56 -8.22 -2.30 -9.82
CA THR A 56 -7.98 -2.27 -8.37
C THR A 56 -8.57 -1.03 -7.72
N TYR A 57 -8.85 -1.12 -6.41
CA TYR A 57 -9.39 -0.04 -5.60
C TYR A 57 -8.77 -0.01 -4.20
N SER A 58 -8.74 1.17 -3.58
CA SER A 58 -8.37 1.37 -2.18
C SER A 58 -9.36 2.33 -1.54
N ASN A 59 -10.20 1.84 -0.63
CA ASN A 59 -11.21 2.64 0.08
C ASN A 59 -10.72 3.19 1.42
N ALA A 60 -9.44 3.03 1.74
CA ALA A 60 -8.85 3.45 3.00
C ALA A 60 -7.61 4.31 2.76
N LYS A 61 -7.40 5.32 3.61
CA LYS A 61 -6.15 6.06 3.66
C LYS A 61 -5.00 5.12 4.04
N ASN A 62 -3.88 5.22 3.36
CA ASN A 62 -2.76 4.27 3.48
C ASN A 62 -3.15 2.80 3.21
N GLY A 63 -4.29 2.58 2.54
CA GLY A 63 -4.71 1.26 2.11
C GLY A 63 -3.85 0.73 0.97
N TRP A 64 -3.89 -0.58 0.77
CA TRP A 64 -3.34 -1.22 -0.42
C TRP A 64 -4.41 -1.34 -1.50
N CYS A 65 -4.01 -1.26 -2.76
CA CYS A 65 -4.92 -1.48 -3.87
C CYS A 65 -5.32 -2.96 -3.89
N ARG A 66 -6.62 -3.20 -3.80
CA ARG A 66 -7.24 -4.54 -3.86
C ARG A 66 -7.92 -4.71 -5.20
N ASN A 67 -7.89 -5.92 -5.75
CA ASN A 67 -8.63 -6.22 -6.98
C ASN A 67 -10.13 -5.97 -6.78
N TRP A 68 -10.77 -5.45 -7.83
CA TRP A 68 -12.22 -5.35 -7.88
C TRP A 68 -12.86 -6.72 -7.71
N THR A 69 -14.02 -6.74 -7.05
CA THR A 69 -14.84 -7.95 -6.99
C THR A 69 -15.28 -8.34 -8.39
N ASN A 70 -14.99 -9.60 -8.76
CA ASN A 70 -15.46 -10.18 -10.01
C ASN A 70 -16.87 -10.76 -9.79
N CYS A 71 -17.88 -10.01 -10.21
CA CYS A 71 -19.29 -10.42 -10.11
C CYS A 71 -19.58 -11.66 -10.95
N GLU A 72 -19.02 -11.76 -12.15
CA GLU A 72 -19.24 -12.89 -13.06
C GLU A 72 -18.72 -14.21 -12.48
N SER A 73 -17.59 -14.16 -11.78
CA SER A 73 -17.05 -15.32 -11.07
C SER A 73 -17.99 -15.84 -9.96
N SER A 74 -18.89 -14.99 -9.48
CA SER A 74 -19.90 -15.32 -8.48
C SER A 74 -21.30 -15.52 -9.09
N GLY A 75 -21.43 -15.46 -10.42
CA GLY A 75 -22.70 -15.58 -11.13
C GLY A 75 -23.60 -14.34 -11.05
N PHE A 76 -23.07 -13.20 -10.59
CA PHE A 76 -23.78 -11.92 -10.51
C PHE A 76 -23.41 -11.00 -11.68
N LEU A 77 -24.30 -10.08 -12.01
CA LEU A 77 -24.03 -9.01 -12.98
C LEU A 77 -23.40 -7.81 -12.26
N THR A 78 -22.41 -7.20 -12.91
CA THR A 78 -21.81 -5.94 -12.46
C THR A 78 -22.83 -4.81 -12.58
N ILE A 79 -23.37 -4.36 -11.45
CA ILE A 79 -24.32 -3.22 -11.39
C ILE A 79 -23.56 -1.90 -11.53
N LYS A 80 -22.42 -1.77 -10.83
CA LYS A 80 -21.59 -0.57 -10.86
C LYS A 80 -20.13 -0.96 -10.94
N GLN A 81 -19.45 -0.51 -11.98
CA GLN A 81 -18.02 -0.72 -12.14
C GLN A 81 -17.25 -0.03 -11.00
N GLY A 82 -16.28 -0.73 -10.42
CA GLY A 82 -15.36 -0.15 -9.45
C GLY A 82 -14.54 0.98 -10.05
N ASN A 83 -13.94 1.79 -9.20
CA ASN A 83 -12.94 2.79 -9.58
C ASN A 83 -11.71 2.64 -8.68
N SER A 84 -10.80 3.60 -8.71
CA SER A 84 -9.62 3.56 -7.85
C SER A 84 -9.96 3.65 -6.35
N THR A 85 -11.11 4.22 -5.95
CA THR A 85 -11.48 4.42 -4.54
C THR A 85 -12.55 3.46 -4.02
N HIS A 86 -13.35 2.87 -4.92
CA HIS A 86 -14.53 2.07 -4.63
C HIS A 86 -14.48 0.74 -5.37
N ASN A 87 -14.97 -0.29 -4.68
CA ASN A 87 -15.11 -1.60 -5.27
C ASN A 87 -16.21 -1.65 -6.33
N THR A 88 -16.15 -2.67 -7.18
CA THR A 88 -17.26 -3.08 -8.02
C THR A 88 -18.43 -3.54 -7.17
N VAL A 89 -19.64 -3.15 -7.58
CA VAL A 89 -20.90 -3.59 -6.97
C VAL A 89 -21.59 -4.59 -7.88
N CYS A 90 -21.85 -5.75 -7.30
CA CYS A 90 -22.82 -6.76 -7.72
C CYS A 90 -24.00 -6.65 -6.73
#